data_AF-A0A7C7EDL4-F1
#
_entry.id   AF-A0A7C7EDL4-F1
#
_cell.length_a   1.000
_cell.length_b   1.000
_cell.length_c   1.000
_cell.angle_alpha   90.00
_cell.angle_beta   90.00
_cell.angle_gamma   90.00
#
_symmetry.space_group_name_H-M   'P 1'
#
loop_
_entity.id
_entity.type
_entity.pdbx_description
1 polymer ?
#
loop_
_entity_poly.entity_id
_entity_poly.type
_entity_poly.pdbx_seq_one_letter_code
_entity_poly.pdbx_strand_id
1 'polypeptide(L)'
;MFSDFEFILLFLVNILITLGFFIFAVIYFFIEAGNATRLTGKKTVLTSALICAAAVINALLTRYAVTFPKVDGFDMNSDFTFITNIISALIGFFIYICYIRTGQGLAPYGRLPGSLLIGERNGPIRINWKLILTPLPLLIIWTFAWFSIFPPEPTELAYATNPEGDNLMSYVYIFFTASILAPIQEEIMYRHFAMGLLAKWFGDSKLAVALNIGLSAFLFSIAHVGVVTEDWIKIVQIMPAGLVFGIVNKQEGLEHSILSHSLFNTAVIPITMLLEYIMGI
;
A
#
# COMPACT_ATOMS: atom_id res chain seq x y z
N MET A 1 -1.65 -24.82 -15.49
CA MET A 1 -0.22 -25.01 -15.19
C MET A 1 0.56 -23.89 -15.88
N PHE A 2 0.35 -22.65 -15.42
CA PHE A 2 1.31 -21.58 -15.72
C PHE A 2 2.61 -21.98 -15.03
N SER A 3 3.70 -22.03 -15.78
CA SER A 3 4.96 -22.61 -15.31
C SER A 3 5.53 -21.79 -14.15
N ASP A 4 6.13 -22.45 -13.16
CA ASP A 4 6.89 -21.86 -12.05
C ASP A 4 7.76 -20.67 -12.46
N PHE A 5 8.22 -20.63 -13.72
CA PHE A 5 8.96 -19.53 -14.31
C PHE A 5 8.26 -18.17 -14.28
N GLU A 6 6.95 -18.07 -14.60
CA GLU A 6 6.25 -16.78 -14.63
C GLU A 6 6.12 -16.19 -13.22
N PHE A 7 5.75 -17.03 -12.26
CA PHE A 7 5.70 -16.68 -10.85
C PHE A 7 7.08 -16.24 -10.33
N ILE A 8 8.14 -17.03 -10.59
CA ILE A 8 9.51 -16.69 -10.21
C ILE A 8 9.94 -15.36 -10.84
N LEU A 9 9.62 -15.14 -12.12
CA LEU A 9 9.96 -13.91 -12.81
C LEU A 9 9.27 -12.69 -12.18
N LEU A 10 7.97 -12.76 -11.94
CA LEU A 10 7.23 -11.65 -11.32
C LEU A 10 7.67 -11.39 -9.87
N PHE A 11 7.99 -12.45 -9.12
CA PHE A 11 8.55 -12.34 -7.78
C PHE A 11 9.92 -11.64 -7.79
N LEU A 12 10.82 -12.03 -8.70
CA LEU A 12 12.12 -11.37 -8.88
C LEU A 12 11.95 -9.91 -9.30
N VAL A 13 10.99 -9.61 -10.17
CA VAL A 13 10.65 -8.23 -10.56
C VAL A 13 10.21 -7.43 -9.34
N ASN A 14 9.35 -7.97 -8.47
CA ASN A 14 8.93 -7.30 -7.23
C ASN A 14 10.10 -7.04 -6.27
N ILE A 15 11.03 -7.99 -6.11
CA ILE A 15 12.24 -7.80 -5.33
C ILE A 15 13.09 -6.68 -5.90
N LEU A 16 13.31 -6.67 -7.22
CA LEU A 16 14.11 -5.64 -7.89
C LEU A 16 13.48 -4.26 -7.77
N ILE A 17 12.16 -4.15 -7.91
CA ILE A 17 11.42 -2.89 -7.73
C ILE A 17 11.59 -2.39 -6.29
N THR A 18 11.34 -3.25 -5.30
CA THR A 18 11.41 -2.88 -3.88
C THR A 18 12.83 -2.47 -3.48
N LEU A 19 13.83 -3.25 -3.88
CA LEU A 19 15.23 -2.94 -3.63
C LEU A 19 15.65 -1.65 -4.35
N GLY A 20 15.24 -1.47 -5.60
CA GLY A 20 15.49 -0.25 -6.37
C GLY A 20 14.88 0.96 -5.69
N PHE A 21 13.63 0.87 -5.24
CA PHE A 21 12.96 1.93 -4.49
C PHE A 21 13.69 2.27 -3.20
N PHE A 22 14.11 1.27 -2.42
CA PHE A 22 14.91 1.49 -1.22
C PHE A 22 16.23 2.21 -1.54
N ILE A 23 16.99 1.75 -2.53
CA ILE A 23 18.26 2.35 -2.94
C ILE A 23 18.03 3.81 -3.38
N PHE A 24 17.06 4.07 -4.25
CA PHE A 24 16.76 5.43 -4.69
C PHE A 24 16.30 6.32 -3.53
N ALA A 25 15.50 5.81 -2.60
CA ALA A 25 15.07 6.58 -1.44
C ALA A 25 16.25 7.01 -0.58
N VAL A 26 17.22 6.11 -0.33
CA VAL A 26 18.45 6.41 0.40
C VAL A 26 19.33 7.41 -0.35
N ILE A 27 19.54 7.22 -1.65
CA ILE A 27 20.36 8.11 -2.48
C ILE A 27 19.78 9.53 -2.47
N TYR A 28 18.50 9.69 -2.83
CA TYR A 28 17.86 11.01 -2.89
C TYR A 28 17.64 11.62 -1.50
N PHE A 29 17.56 10.79 -0.45
CA PHE A 29 17.58 11.27 0.92
C PHE A 29 18.88 12.04 1.21
N PHE A 30 20.04 11.47 0.91
CA PHE A 30 21.32 12.11 1.21
C PHE A 30 21.68 13.24 0.24
N ILE A 31 21.32 13.12 -1.04
CA ILE A 31 21.67 14.12 -2.05
C ILE A 31 20.82 15.40 -1.91
N GLU A 32 19.53 15.27 -1.60
CA GLU A 32 18.59 16.38 -1.78
C GLU A 32 17.64 16.52 -0.59
N ALA A 33 16.86 15.49 -0.31
CA ALA A 33 15.73 15.60 0.60
C ALA A 33 16.13 15.81 2.06
N GLY A 34 17.27 15.30 2.48
CA GLY A 34 17.79 15.40 3.86
C GLY A 34 18.02 16.84 4.30
N ASN A 35 18.41 17.72 3.39
CA ASN A 35 18.54 19.15 3.68
C ASN A 35 17.22 19.89 3.44
N ALA A 36 16.54 19.62 2.32
CA ALA A 36 15.30 20.30 1.93
C ALA A 36 14.16 20.11 2.94
N THR A 37 14.12 18.99 3.64
CA THR A 37 13.04 18.65 4.59
C THR A 37 13.51 18.68 6.05
N ARG A 38 14.60 19.38 6.37
CA ARG A 38 15.19 19.37 7.71
C ARG A 38 14.21 19.88 8.78
N LEU A 39 13.42 20.89 8.43
CA LEU A 39 12.44 21.50 9.34
C LEU A 39 11.26 20.57 9.67
N THR A 40 10.92 19.64 8.77
CA THR A 40 9.85 18.65 8.99
C THR A 40 10.35 17.36 9.63
N GLY A 41 11.66 17.23 9.88
CA GLY A 41 12.29 15.99 10.34
C GLY A 41 11.70 15.39 11.62
N LYS A 42 11.32 16.22 12.60
CA LYS A 42 10.67 15.73 13.84
C LYS A 42 9.31 15.07 13.55
N LYS A 43 8.52 15.66 12.66
CA LYS A 43 7.23 15.09 12.26
C LYS A 43 7.42 13.78 11.50
N THR A 44 8.40 13.73 10.59
CA THR A 44 8.75 12.48 9.89
C THR A 44 9.12 11.38 10.87
N VAL A 45 10.02 11.64 11.82
CA VAL A 45 10.44 10.65 12.82
C VAL A 45 9.24 10.16 13.63
N LEU A 46 8.34 11.06 14.05
CA LEU A 46 7.12 10.68 14.76
C LEU A 46 6.22 9.79 13.89
N THR A 47 5.96 10.17 12.64
CA THR A 47 5.15 9.38 11.72
C THR A 47 5.75 7.99 11.49
N SER A 48 7.06 7.90 11.25
CA SER A 48 7.76 6.62 11.11
C SER A 48 7.72 5.79 12.39
N ALA A 49 7.80 6.42 13.57
CA ALA A 49 7.66 5.74 14.85
C ALA A 49 6.25 5.17 15.06
N LEU A 50 5.20 5.89 14.65
CA LEU A 50 3.82 5.41 14.71
C LEU A 50 3.59 4.23 13.77
N ILE A 51 4.14 4.25 12.56
CA ILE A 51 4.09 3.11 11.63
C ILE A 51 4.83 1.90 12.20
N CYS A 52 6.01 2.11 12.77
CA CYS A 52 6.77 1.06 13.44
C CYS A 52 5.99 0.45 14.62
N ALA A 53 5.41 1.28 15.48
CA ALA A 53 4.57 0.82 16.58
C ALA A 53 3.36 0.02 16.09
N ALA A 54 2.69 0.48 15.02
CA ALA A 54 1.59 -0.25 14.40
C ALA A 54 2.02 -1.61 13.83
N ALA A 55 3.21 -1.69 13.20
CA ALA A 55 3.77 -2.95 12.71
C ALA A 55 4.18 -3.90 13.84
N VAL A 56 4.69 -3.39 14.97
CA VAL A 56 4.95 -4.20 16.18
C VAL A 56 3.65 -4.72 16.78
N ILE A 57 2.61 -3.89 16.88
CA ILE A 57 1.28 -4.32 17.31
C ILE A 57 0.75 -5.41 16.36
N ASN A 58 0.91 -5.24 15.05
CA ASN A 58 0.53 -6.26 14.07
C ASN A 58 1.24 -7.59 14.36
N ALA A 59 2.56 -7.58 14.56
CA ALA A 59 3.32 -8.79 14.89
C ALA A 59 2.83 -9.48 16.17
N LEU A 60 2.48 -8.69 17.21
CA LEU A 60 1.91 -9.22 18.45
C LEU A 60 0.52 -9.82 18.24
N LEU A 61 -0.34 -9.17 17.45
CA LEU A 61 -1.67 -9.70 17.11
C LEU A 61 -1.54 -11.01 16.33
N THR A 62 -0.68 -11.04 15.31
CA THR A 62 -0.40 -12.24 14.52
C THR A 62 0.13 -13.38 15.39
N ARG A 63 0.96 -13.11 16.41
CA ARG A 63 1.51 -14.18 17.27
C ARG A 63 0.54 -14.66 18.35
N TYR A 64 -0.21 -13.75 18.98
CA TYR A 64 -0.88 -14.04 20.26
C TYR A 64 -2.40 -13.85 20.24
N ALA A 65 -2.97 -13.15 19.26
CA ALA A 65 -4.39 -12.77 19.29
C ALA A 65 -5.23 -13.38 18.16
N VAL A 66 -4.60 -13.79 17.06
CA VAL A 66 -5.28 -14.28 15.85
C VAL A 66 -4.66 -15.60 15.43
N THR A 67 -5.50 -16.58 15.09
CA THR A 67 -5.05 -17.88 14.58
C THR A 67 -5.03 -17.87 13.06
N PHE A 68 -4.02 -18.51 12.46
CA PHE A 68 -3.86 -18.63 11.01
C PHE A 68 -3.70 -20.11 10.62
N PRO A 69 -4.16 -20.50 9.42
CA PRO A 69 -4.00 -21.88 8.96
C PRO A 69 -2.54 -22.19 8.68
N LYS A 70 -2.13 -23.42 9.01
CA LYS A 70 -0.79 -23.93 8.72
C LYS A 70 -0.81 -24.70 7.42
N VAL A 71 -0.16 -24.17 6.40
CA VAL A 71 -0.24 -24.65 5.00
C VAL A 71 1.17 -24.65 4.43
N ASP A 72 1.61 -25.76 3.86
CA ASP A 72 2.88 -25.89 3.11
C ASP A 72 4.13 -25.25 3.77
N GLY A 73 4.23 -25.40 5.09
CA GLY A 73 5.36 -24.88 5.88
C GLY A 73 5.22 -23.43 6.32
N PHE A 74 4.15 -22.74 5.92
CA PHE A 74 3.79 -21.43 6.45
C PHE A 74 3.10 -21.57 7.81
N ASP A 75 3.67 -20.93 8.83
CA ASP A 75 3.10 -20.81 10.16
C ASP A 75 3.22 -19.34 10.61
N MET A 76 2.15 -18.57 10.37
CA MET A 76 2.12 -17.15 10.74
C MET A 76 2.19 -16.95 12.24
N ASN A 77 1.71 -17.92 13.01
CA ASN A 77 1.77 -17.90 14.46
C ASN A 77 3.14 -18.34 15.01
N SER A 78 4.15 -18.72 14.19
CA SER A 78 5.44 -19.22 14.69
C SER A 78 6.33 -18.14 15.34
N ASP A 79 7.27 -18.56 16.20
CA ASP A 79 8.30 -17.67 16.76
C ASP A 79 9.18 -17.04 15.68
N PHE A 80 9.47 -17.80 14.61
CA PHE A 80 10.26 -17.32 13.49
C PHE A 80 9.55 -16.15 12.77
N THR A 81 8.26 -16.29 12.46
CA THR A 81 7.45 -15.23 11.84
C THR A 81 7.36 -14.02 12.76
N PHE A 82 7.13 -14.24 14.05
CA PHE A 82 7.09 -13.16 15.03
C PHE A 82 8.39 -12.35 15.07
N ILE A 83 9.53 -13.02 15.21
CA ILE A 83 10.86 -12.37 15.24
C ILE A 83 11.13 -11.63 13.92
N THR A 84 10.82 -12.25 12.79
CA THR A 84 10.97 -11.64 11.46
C THR A 84 10.13 -10.36 11.33
N ASN A 85 8.87 -10.38 11.79
CA ASN A 85 8.00 -9.21 11.74
C ASN A 85 8.49 -8.07 12.65
N ILE A 86 9.03 -8.39 13.84
CA ILE A 86 9.63 -7.37 14.72
C ILE A 86 10.85 -6.74 14.07
N ILE A 87 11.76 -7.54 13.49
CA ILE A 87 12.94 -7.03 12.78
C ILE A 87 12.50 -6.16 11.59
N SER A 88 11.53 -6.63 10.79
CA SER A 88 10.97 -5.88 9.67
C SER A 88 10.36 -4.54 10.09
N ALA A 89 9.65 -4.48 11.23
CA ALA A 89 9.10 -3.23 11.76
C ALA A 89 10.23 -2.23 12.13
N LEU A 90 11.28 -2.70 12.79
CA LEU A 90 12.43 -1.87 13.19
C LEU A 90 13.25 -1.38 11.99
N ILE A 91 13.47 -2.23 10.99
CA ILE A 91 14.10 -1.82 9.73
C ILE A 91 13.19 -0.82 8.99
N GLY A 92 11.89 -1.12 8.94
CA GLY A 92 10.85 -0.29 8.34
C GLY A 92 10.84 1.14 8.88
N PHE A 93 11.08 1.33 10.18
CA PHE A 93 11.22 2.67 10.78
C PHE A 93 12.20 3.56 10.02
N PHE A 94 13.41 3.06 9.71
CA PHE A 94 14.42 3.82 8.98
C PHE A 94 14.06 4.00 7.50
N ILE A 95 13.49 2.95 6.89
CA ILE A 95 13.04 3.01 5.49
C ILE A 95 11.97 4.08 5.31
N TYR A 96 10.98 4.15 6.21
CA TYR A 96 9.92 5.17 6.12
C TYR A 96 10.44 6.59 6.33
N ILE A 97 11.50 6.80 7.12
CA ILE A 97 12.14 8.12 7.20
C ILE A 97 12.65 8.52 5.81
N CYS A 98 13.33 7.61 5.11
CA CYS A 98 13.82 7.85 3.76
C CYS A 98 12.67 8.10 2.78
N TYR A 99 11.65 7.22 2.72
CA TYR A 99 10.53 7.39 1.79
C TYR A 99 9.75 8.68 2.03
N ILE A 100 9.43 9.00 3.28
CA ILE A 100 8.65 10.20 3.61
C ILE A 100 9.46 11.45 3.26
N ARG A 101 10.72 11.54 3.70
CA ARG A 101 11.51 12.75 3.46
C ARG A 101 11.81 12.92 1.97
N THR A 102 12.18 11.85 1.28
CA THR A 102 12.43 11.88 -0.15
C THR A 102 11.17 12.20 -0.95
N GLY A 103 10.04 11.57 -0.65
CA GLY A 103 8.76 11.92 -1.28
C GLY A 103 8.39 13.39 -1.10
N GLN A 104 8.56 13.93 0.12
CA GLN A 104 8.26 15.33 0.41
C GLN A 104 9.23 16.29 -0.30
N GLY A 105 10.52 15.95 -0.35
CA GLY A 105 11.55 16.75 -1.01
C GLY A 105 11.42 16.77 -2.54
N LEU A 106 10.94 15.67 -3.13
CA LEU A 106 10.77 15.54 -4.57
C LEU A 106 9.40 15.99 -5.09
N ALA A 107 8.41 16.15 -4.21
CA ALA A 107 7.07 16.60 -4.57
C ALA A 107 7.00 17.88 -5.44
N PRO A 108 7.83 18.92 -5.23
CA PRO A 108 7.80 20.13 -6.05
C PRO A 108 8.05 19.92 -7.54
N TYR A 109 8.86 18.92 -7.93
CA TYR A 109 9.22 18.66 -9.34
C TYR A 109 8.01 18.35 -10.22
N GLY A 110 6.98 17.71 -9.66
CA GLY A 110 5.74 17.35 -10.37
C GLY A 110 4.54 18.20 -9.96
N ARG A 111 4.77 19.29 -9.21
CA ARG A 111 3.71 20.05 -8.52
C ARG A 111 2.80 19.12 -7.71
N LEU A 112 3.38 18.12 -7.05
CA LEU A 112 2.64 17.24 -6.15
C LEU A 112 2.45 18.00 -4.82
N PRO A 113 1.27 17.92 -4.17
CA PRO A 113 1.06 18.57 -2.88
C PRO A 113 1.98 18.04 -1.77
N GLY A 114 2.42 16.78 -1.86
CA GLY A 114 3.18 16.10 -0.82
C GLY A 114 2.28 15.65 0.33
N SER A 115 2.83 15.56 1.54
CA SER A 115 2.09 15.26 2.77
C SER A 115 1.61 16.56 3.43
N LEU A 116 0.30 16.66 3.62
CA LEU A 116 -0.37 17.76 4.30
C LEU A 116 -0.11 17.78 5.81
N LEU A 117 0.20 16.64 6.42
CA LEU A 117 0.55 16.55 7.84
C LEU A 117 1.99 16.97 8.10
N ILE A 118 2.90 16.58 7.20
CA ILE A 118 4.34 16.74 7.40
C ILE A 118 4.82 18.07 6.83
N GLY A 119 4.35 18.46 5.66
CA GLY A 119 4.75 19.69 4.96
C GLY A 119 4.54 20.98 5.76
N GLU A 120 5.24 22.02 5.32
CA GLU A 120 5.04 23.38 5.83
C GLU A 120 3.78 23.97 5.23
N ARG A 121 2.90 24.49 6.08
CA ARG A 121 1.59 24.98 5.65
C ARG A 121 1.07 26.09 6.55
N ASN A 122 0.33 27.00 5.94
CA ASN A 122 -0.35 28.10 6.60
C ASN A 122 -1.86 27.81 6.60
N GLY A 123 -2.33 26.96 7.52
CA GLY A 123 -3.77 26.70 7.70
C GLY A 123 -4.13 25.28 8.16
N PRO A 124 -5.43 25.02 8.44
CA PRO A 124 -5.95 23.71 8.82
C PRO A 124 -5.97 22.71 7.64
N ILE A 125 -5.99 21.39 7.94
CA ILE A 125 -6.19 20.37 6.89
C ILE A 125 -7.64 20.47 6.45
N ARG A 126 -7.88 20.59 5.15
CA ARG A 126 -9.21 20.44 4.57
C ARG A 126 -9.23 19.15 3.78
N ILE A 127 -10.09 18.23 4.20
CA ILE A 127 -10.27 16.95 3.51
C ILE A 127 -11.36 17.12 2.45
N ASN A 128 -11.02 16.82 1.20
CA ASN A 128 -11.94 16.87 0.08
C ASN A 128 -12.69 15.53 -0.02
N TRP A 129 -13.71 15.37 0.82
CA TRP A 129 -14.52 14.14 0.88
C TRP A 129 -15.17 13.79 -0.45
N LYS A 130 -15.51 14.79 -1.28
CA LYS A 130 -16.07 14.54 -2.61
C LYS A 130 -15.07 13.80 -3.49
N LEU A 131 -13.82 14.26 -3.55
CA LEU A 131 -12.78 13.61 -4.35
C LEU A 131 -12.48 12.18 -3.84
N ILE A 132 -12.50 11.98 -2.52
CA ILE A 132 -12.24 10.69 -1.88
C ILE A 132 -13.38 9.69 -2.14
N LEU A 133 -14.64 10.11 -1.96
CA LEU A 133 -15.80 9.21 -1.98
C LEU A 133 -16.35 8.94 -3.38
N THR A 134 -16.28 9.91 -4.29
CA THR A 134 -16.86 9.79 -5.65
C THR A 134 -16.35 8.57 -6.44
N PRO A 135 -15.05 8.23 -6.44
CA PRO A 135 -14.57 7.08 -7.23
C PRO A 135 -14.84 5.71 -6.56
N LEU A 136 -15.18 5.67 -5.27
CA LEU A 136 -15.30 4.40 -4.54
C LEU A 136 -16.37 3.45 -5.11
N PRO A 137 -17.61 3.90 -5.43
CA PRO A 137 -18.61 3.01 -6.02
C PRO A 137 -18.13 2.37 -7.32
N LEU A 138 -17.40 3.10 -8.17
CA LEU A 138 -16.87 2.57 -9.41
C LEU A 138 -15.79 1.50 -9.16
N LEU A 139 -14.89 1.73 -8.22
CA LEU A 139 -13.84 0.76 -7.85
C LEU A 139 -14.43 -0.52 -7.24
N ILE A 140 -15.46 -0.38 -6.40
CA ILE A 140 -16.19 -1.49 -5.80
C ILE A 140 -16.88 -2.31 -6.88
N ILE A 141 -17.69 -1.65 -7.73
CA ILE A 141 -18.39 -2.31 -8.85
C ILE A 141 -17.38 -3.00 -9.77
N TRP A 142 -16.29 -2.33 -10.11
CA TRP A 142 -15.21 -2.91 -10.92
C TRP A 142 -14.66 -4.19 -10.28
N THR A 143 -14.32 -4.15 -8.99
CA THR A 143 -13.74 -5.28 -8.26
C THR A 143 -14.66 -6.50 -8.29
N PHE A 144 -15.93 -6.31 -7.94
CA PHE A 144 -16.90 -7.41 -7.91
C PHE A 144 -17.28 -7.89 -9.31
N ALA A 145 -17.45 -6.98 -10.28
CA ALA A 145 -17.73 -7.37 -11.67
C ALA A 145 -16.56 -8.17 -12.27
N TRP A 146 -15.33 -7.74 -12.02
CA TRP A 146 -14.13 -8.42 -12.52
C TRP A 146 -13.98 -9.82 -11.93
N PHE A 147 -14.09 -9.97 -10.60
CA PHE A 147 -14.03 -11.28 -9.94
C PHE A 147 -15.25 -12.16 -10.22
N SER A 148 -16.38 -11.61 -10.61
CA SER A 148 -17.52 -12.41 -11.08
C SER A 148 -17.27 -13.03 -12.46
N ILE A 149 -16.50 -12.36 -13.32
CA ILE A 149 -16.15 -12.85 -14.66
C ILE A 149 -14.94 -13.80 -14.57
N PHE A 150 -13.97 -13.45 -13.74
CA PHE A 150 -12.73 -14.20 -13.52
C PHE A 150 -12.56 -14.49 -12.03
N PRO A 151 -13.18 -15.58 -11.51
CA PRO A 151 -13.11 -15.95 -10.10
C PRO A 151 -11.66 -16.16 -9.66
N PRO A 152 -11.19 -15.42 -8.63
CA PRO A 152 -9.83 -15.58 -8.14
C PRO A 152 -9.75 -16.81 -7.23
N GLU A 153 -8.74 -17.65 -7.43
CA GLU A 153 -8.35 -18.66 -6.44
C GLU A 153 -7.15 -18.12 -5.64
N PRO A 154 -7.18 -18.14 -4.29
CA PRO A 154 -6.08 -17.68 -3.48
C PRO A 154 -4.87 -18.62 -3.60
N THR A 155 -3.65 -18.09 -3.50
CA THR A 155 -2.46 -18.92 -3.36
C THR A 155 -2.37 -19.54 -1.96
N GLU A 156 -1.51 -20.55 -1.79
CA GLU A 156 -1.20 -21.12 -0.47
C GLU A 156 -0.72 -20.06 0.52
N LEU A 157 0.09 -19.09 0.06
CA LEU A 157 0.55 -17.97 0.87
C LEU A 157 -0.62 -17.05 1.28
N ALA A 158 -1.51 -16.72 0.34
CA ALA A 158 -2.68 -15.90 0.64
C ALA A 158 -3.63 -16.60 1.61
N TYR A 159 -3.79 -17.90 1.48
CA TYR A 159 -4.58 -18.71 2.41
C TYR A 159 -3.92 -18.77 3.80
N ALA A 160 -2.61 -19.02 3.89
CA ALA A 160 -1.85 -19.05 5.15
C ALA A 160 -1.82 -17.70 5.89
N THR A 161 -2.01 -16.59 5.17
CA THR A 161 -2.00 -15.22 5.74
C THR A 161 -3.38 -14.67 6.04
N ASN A 162 -4.44 -15.42 5.75
CA ASN A 162 -5.81 -15.07 6.13
C ASN A 162 -6.16 -15.68 7.50
N PRO A 163 -6.69 -14.91 8.47
CA PRO A 163 -7.10 -15.44 9.76
C PRO A 163 -8.10 -16.60 9.68
N GLU A 164 -7.97 -17.59 10.57
CA GLU A 164 -8.98 -18.63 10.75
C GLU A 164 -10.19 -18.11 11.56
N GLY A 165 -11.38 -18.43 11.06
CA GLY A 165 -12.64 -18.28 11.77
C GLY A 165 -13.20 -16.86 11.86
N ASP A 166 -14.50 -16.80 12.16
CA ASP A 166 -15.31 -15.58 12.18
C ASP A 166 -15.43 -14.97 13.57
N ASN A 167 -14.30 -14.71 14.23
CA ASN A 167 -14.28 -14.06 15.53
C ASN A 167 -13.96 -12.56 15.43
N LEU A 168 -14.35 -11.80 16.46
CA LEU A 168 -14.15 -10.35 16.51
C LEU A 168 -12.69 -9.94 16.32
N MET A 169 -11.73 -10.71 16.87
CA MET A 169 -10.31 -10.38 16.74
C MET A 169 -9.79 -10.57 15.31
N SER A 170 -10.27 -11.57 14.58
CA SER A 170 -9.99 -11.73 13.15
C SER A 170 -10.44 -10.50 12.36
N TYR A 171 -11.66 -9.98 12.61
CA TYR A 171 -12.13 -8.77 11.93
C TYR A 171 -11.38 -7.50 12.33
N VAL A 172 -11.05 -7.34 13.62
CA VAL A 172 -10.22 -6.22 14.08
C VAL A 172 -8.84 -6.27 13.42
N TYR A 173 -8.25 -7.45 13.30
CA TYR A 173 -6.97 -7.64 12.63
C TYR A 173 -7.04 -7.32 11.14
N ILE A 174 -8.03 -7.85 10.41
CA ILE A 174 -8.22 -7.58 8.98
C ILE A 174 -8.44 -6.09 8.74
N PHE A 175 -9.30 -5.44 9.54
CA PHE A 175 -9.50 -4.00 9.44
C PHE A 175 -8.20 -3.22 9.70
N PHE A 176 -7.49 -3.54 10.78
CA PHE A 176 -6.24 -2.86 11.13
C PHE A 176 -5.16 -3.02 10.06
N THR A 177 -5.01 -4.22 9.51
CA THR A 177 -3.98 -4.53 8.51
C THR A 177 -4.36 -4.03 7.13
N ALA A 178 -5.49 -4.48 6.58
CA ALA A 178 -5.91 -4.21 5.22
C ALA A 178 -6.47 -2.79 5.03
N SER A 179 -7.09 -2.19 6.06
CA SER A 179 -7.74 -0.88 5.91
C SER A 179 -6.97 0.29 6.53
N ILE A 180 -5.92 0.04 7.32
CA ILE A 180 -5.12 1.10 7.93
C ILE A 180 -3.64 0.94 7.60
N LEU A 181 -3.01 -0.15 8.03
CA LEU A 181 -1.56 -0.30 7.95
C LEU A 181 -1.08 -0.39 6.50
N ALA A 182 -1.65 -1.30 5.70
CA ALA A 182 -1.29 -1.47 4.30
C ALA A 182 -1.51 -0.18 3.47
N PRO A 183 -2.69 0.49 3.51
CA PRO A 183 -2.89 1.76 2.82
C PRO A 183 -1.87 2.84 3.21
N ILE A 184 -1.53 2.99 4.48
CA ILE A 184 -0.51 3.97 4.91
C ILE A 184 0.84 3.64 4.28
N GLN A 185 1.28 2.39 4.37
CA GLN A 185 2.59 1.97 3.90
C GLN A 185 2.71 2.04 2.37
N GLU A 186 1.69 1.55 1.67
CA GLU A 186 1.63 1.51 0.21
C GLU A 186 1.54 2.92 -0.38
N GLU A 187 0.72 3.80 0.17
CA GLU A 187 0.56 5.16 -0.37
C GLU A 187 1.79 6.03 -0.10
N ILE A 188 2.48 5.84 1.04
CA ILE A 188 3.81 6.45 1.28
C ILE A 188 4.81 5.99 0.21
N MET A 189 4.86 4.69 -0.09
CA MET A 189 5.83 4.16 -1.04
C MET A 189 5.49 4.54 -2.49
N TYR A 190 4.27 4.30 -2.94
CA TYR A 190 3.88 4.45 -4.34
C TYR A 190 3.43 5.86 -4.71
N ARG A 191 2.70 6.58 -3.85
CA ARG A 191 2.14 7.91 -4.19
C ARG A 191 2.98 9.05 -3.68
N HIS A 192 3.64 8.87 -2.55
CA HIS A 192 4.51 9.91 -2.04
C HIS A 192 5.91 9.80 -2.62
N PHE A 193 6.60 8.69 -2.35
CA PHE A 193 7.98 8.49 -2.80
C PHE A 193 8.07 8.22 -4.30
N ALA A 194 7.46 7.15 -4.82
CA ALA A 194 7.65 6.75 -6.21
C ALA A 194 7.12 7.80 -7.19
N MET A 195 5.93 8.37 -6.97
CA MET A 195 5.46 9.47 -7.84
C MET A 195 6.35 10.72 -7.73
N GLY A 196 6.92 11.04 -6.56
CA GLY A 196 7.89 12.12 -6.42
C GLY A 196 9.16 11.86 -7.23
N LEU A 197 9.68 10.63 -7.18
CA LEU A 197 10.83 10.19 -7.97
C LEU A 197 10.55 10.24 -9.48
N LEU A 198 9.42 9.71 -9.92
CA LEU A 198 9.01 9.75 -11.33
C LEU A 198 8.77 11.18 -11.81
N ALA A 199 8.24 12.06 -10.96
CA ALA A 199 8.11 13.49 -11.27
C ALA A 199 9.47 14.17 -11.44
N LYS A 200 10.47 13.81 -10.62
CA LYS A 200 11.84 14.27 -10.79
C LYS A 200 12.45 13.85 -12.12
N TRP A 201 12.14 12.64 -12.60
CA TRP A 201 12.68 12.11 -13.86
C TRP A 201 11.93 12.59 -15.10
N PHE A 202 10.60 12.67 -15.04
CA PHE A 202 9.76 12.98 -16.21
C PHE A 202 9.37 14.47 -16.30
N GLY A 203 9.41 15.21 -15.20
CA GLY A 203 8.95 16.60 -15.11
C GLY A 203 7.44 16.76 -14.90
N ASP A 204 6.89 17.92 -15.28
CA ASP A 204 5.51 18.33 -14.98
C ASP A 204 4.58 18.50 -16.20
N SER A 205 5.04 18.08 -17.39
CA SER A 205 4.21 18.10 -18.60
C SER A 205 2.99 17.17 -18.47
N LYS A 206 1.92 17.41 -19.26
CA LYS A 206 0.71 16.55 -19.22
C LYS A 206 1.03 15.08 -19.47
N LEU A 207 1.93 14.79 -20.42
CA LEU A 207 2.37 13.43 -20.71
C LEU A 207 3.19 12.86 -19.55
N ALA A 208 4.10 13.64 -18.97
CA ALA A 208 4.88 13.21 -17.81
C ALA A 208 4.00 12.88 -16.60
N VAL A 209 2.95 13.67 -16.34
CA VAL A 209 1.97 13.41 -15.28
C VAL A 209 1.20 12.13 -15.56
N ALA A 210 0.74 11.91 -16.79
CA ALA A 210 0.03 10.69 -17.17
C ALA A 210 0.92 9.45 -17.03
N LEU A 211 2.17 9.51 -17.49
CA LEU A 211 3.16 8.43 -17.34
C LEU A 211 3.50 8.16 -15.87
N ASN A 212 3.63 9.21 -15.06
CA ASN A 212 3.90 9.07 -13.63
C ASN A 212 2.77 8.32 -12.92
N ILE A 213 1.52 8.76 -13.10
CA ILE A 213 0.34 8.10 -12.52
C ILE A 213 0.21 6.68 -13.05
N GLY A 214 0.32 6.48 -14.36
CA GLY A 214 0.19 5.17 -15.00
C GLY A 214 1.26 4.18 -14.53
N LEU A 215 2.53 4.59 -14.48
CA LEU A 215 3.62 3.73 -14.03
C LEU A 215 3.54 3.44 -12.53
N SER A 216 3.21 4.44 -11.69
CA SER A 216 2.99 4.21 -10.26
C SER A 216 1.81 3.25 -10.01
N ALA A 217 0.72 3.37 -10.76
CA ALA A 217 -0.42 2.45 -10.69
C ALA A 217 -0.05 1.03 -11.14
N PHE A 218 0.75 0.91 -12.20
CA PHE A 218 1.21 -0.39 -12.69
C PHE A 218 2.15 -1.07 -11.70
N LEU A 219 3.14 -0.36 -11.16
CA LEU A 219 4.05 -0.90 -10.13
C LEU A 219 3.29 -1.29 -8.86
N PHE A 220 2.27 -0.52 -8.48
CA PHE A 220 1.37 -0.87 -7.38
C PHE A 220 0.58 -2.15 -7.67
N SER A 221 0.08 -2.34 -8.88
CA SER A 221 -0.64 -3.57 -9.26
C SER A 221 0.26 -4.81 -9.29
N ILE A 222 1.51 -4.69 -9.74
CA ILE A 222 2.48 -5.81 -9.75
C ILE A 222 2.85 -6.24 -8.32
N ALA A 223 2.81 -5.32 -7.35
CA ALA A 223 3.08 -5.64 -5.95
C ALA A 223 2.07 -6.64 -5.34
N HIS A 224 0.95 -6.90 -6.02
CA HIS A 224 -0.09 -7.83 -5.61
C HIS A 224 0.01 -9.20 -6.31
N VAL A 225 1.07 -9.43 -7.09
CA VAL A 225 1.42 -10.75 -7.62
C VAL A 225 1.65 -11.72 -6.45
N GLY A 226 1.20 -12.97 -6.62
CA GLY A 226 1.31 -14.05 -5.65
C GLY A 226 0.18 -14.09 -4.64
N VAL A 227 -0.82 -13.19 -4.73
CA VAL A 227 -2.02 -13.22 -3.89
C VAL A 227 -3.06 -14.20 -4.44
N VAL A 228 -3.17 -14.32 -5.76
CA VAL A 228 -4.09 -15.26 -6.42
C VAL A 228 -3.29 -16.15 -7.39
N THR A 229 -3.82 -17.31 -7.75
CA THR A 229 -3.13 -18.27 -8.64
C THR A 229 -2.89 -17.71 -10.04
N GLU A 230 -3.80 -16.89 -10.54
CA GLU A 230 -3.68 -16.19 -11.83
C GLU A 230 -3.40 -14.69 -11.63
N ASP A 231 -2.13 -14.34 -11.53
CA ASP A 231 -1.66 -12.98 -11.19
C ASP A 231 -2.26 -11.85 -12.03
N TRP A 232 -2.48 -12.10 -13.33
CA TRP A 232 -3.04 -11.11 -14.25
C TRP A 232 -4.45 -10.68 -13.83
N ILE A 233 -5.25 -11.57 -13.23
CA ILE A 233 -6.59 -11.24 -12.71
C ILE A 233 -6.46 -10.17 -11.62
N LYS A 234 -5.53 -10.35 -10.69
CA LYS A 234 -5.31 -9.40 -9.59
C LYS A 234 -4.70 -8.09 -10.08
N ILE A 235 -3.75 -8.14 -11.01
CA ILE A 235 -3.14 -6.95 -11.62
C ILE A 235 -4.21 -6.06 -12.27
N VAL A 236 -5.08 -6.66 -13.10
CA VAL A 236 -6.15 -5.92 -13.80
C VAL A 236 -7.20 -5.40 -12.81
N GLN A 237 -7.51 -6.16 -11.75
CA GLN A 237 -8.41 -5.70 -10.70
C GLN A 237 -7.87 -4.47 -9.96
N ILE A 238 -6.59 -4.47 -9.58
CA ILE A 238 -5.96 -3.43 -8.75
C ILE A 238 -5.57 -2.18 -9.54
N MET A 239 -5.25 -2.31 -10.83
CA MET A 239 -4.75 -1.18 -11.64
C MET A 239 -5.66 0.05 -11.61
N PRO A 240 -7.01 -0.05 -11.75
CA PRO A 240 -7.90 1.11 -11.63
C PRO A 240 -7.84 1.81 -10.26
N ALA A 241 -7.71 1.05 -9.17
CA ALA A 241 -7.53 1.63 -7.84
C ALA A 241 -6.23 2.43 -7.77
N GLY A 242 -5.13 1.87 -8.30
CA GLY A 242 -3.85 2.58 -8.39
C GLY A 242 -3.91 3.88 -9.19
N LEU A 243 -4.64 3.89 -10.31
CA LEU A 243 -4.87 5.10 -11.11
C LEU A 243 -5.65 6.15 -10.34
N VAL A 244 -6.74 5.75 -9.67
CA VAL A 244 -7.57 6.65 -8.85
C VAL A 244 -6.73 7.26 -7.73
N PHE A 245 -6.01 6.45 -6.96
CA PHE A 245 -5.18 6.95 -5.85
C PHE A 245 -4.08 7.88 -6.35
N GLY A 246 -3.44 7.57 -7.49
CA GLY A 246 -2.50 8.48 -8.13
C GLY A 246 -3.10 9.84 -8.52
N ILE A 247 -4.33 9.86 -9.05
CA ILE A 247 -5.06 11.09 -9.36
C ILE A 247 -5.40 11.88 -8.08
N VAL A 248 -5.92 11.20 -7.05
CA VAL A 248 -6.26 11.81 -5.77
C VAL A 248 -5.02 12.46 -5.14
N ASN A 249 -3.90 11.74 -5.09
CA ASN A 249 -2.64 12.26 -4.60
C ASN A 249 -2.14 13.47 -5.41
N LYS A 250 -2.25 13.42 -6.75
CA LYS A 250 -1.84 14.54 -7.60
C LYS A 250 -2.63 15.83 -7.33
N GLN A 251 -3.89 15.70 -6.94
CA GLN A 251 -4.80 16.82 -6.70
C GLN A 251 -4.72 17.35 -5.27
N GLU A 252 -4.71 16.48 -4.27
CA GLU A 252 -4.89 16.86 -2.86
C GLU A 252 -3.78 16.34 -1.92
N GLY A 253 -2.93 15.42 -2.38
CA GLY A 253 -1.77 14.94 -1.61
C GLY A 253 -1.96 13.59 -0.94
N LEU A 254 -0.97 13.22 -0.14
CA LEU A 254 -0.79 11.87 0.39
C LEU A 254 -1.96 11.42 1.27
N GLU A 255 -2.41 12.28 2.18
CA GLU A 255 -3.44 11.93 3.17
C GLU A 255 -4.78 11.61 2.51
N HIS A 256 -5.17 12.33 1.45
CA HIS A 256 -6.38 12.02 0.71
C HIS A 256 -6.26 10.70 -0.04
N SER A 257 -5.06 10.36 -0.52
CA SER A 257 -4.79 9.07 -1.15
C SER A 257 -4.89 7.92 -0.14
N ILE A 258 -4.25 8.08 1.04
CA ILE A 258 -4.36 7.14 2.17
C ILE A 258 -5.82 6.94 2.56
N LEU A 259 -6.60 8.01 2.72
CA LEU A 259 -8.00 7.93 3.10
C LEU A 259 -8.86 7.26 2.02
N SER A 260 -8.63 7.58 0.74
CA SER A 260 -9.34 6.94 -0.38
C SER A 260 -9.08 5.45 -0.42
N HIS A 261 -7.82 5.05 -0.27
CA HIS A 261 -7.43 3.64 -0.22
C HIS A 261 -8.00 2.94 1.02
N SER A 262 -7.85 3.53 2.20
CA SER A 262 -8.39 2.98 3.45
C SER A 262 -9.90 2.76 3.37
N LEU A 263 -10.64 3.72 2.81
CA LEU A 263 -12.10 3.61 2.65
C LEU A 263 -12.49 2.60 1.59
N PHE A 264 -11.75 2.49 0.49
CA PHE A 264 -11.95 1.44 -0.50
C PHE A 264 -11.82 0.05 0.15
N ASN A 265 -10.72 -0.22 0.85
CA ASN A 265 -10.48 -1.50 1.49
C ASN A 265 -11.52 -1.77 2.60
N THR A 266 -11.86 -0.74 3.39
CA THR A 266 -12.90 -0.83 4.42
C THR A 266 -14.26 -1.19 3.82
N ALA A 267 -14.62 -0.63 2.67
CA ALA A 267 -15.92 -0.85 2.04
C ALA A 267 -16.02 -2.22 1.36
N VAL A 268 -14.93 -2.74 0.80
CA VAL A 268 -14.93 -4.05 0.14
C VAL A 268 -15.23 -5.17 1.15
N ILE A 269 -14.65 -5.13 2.35
CA ILE A 269 -14.82 -6.18 3.38
C ILE A 269 -16.31 -6.51 3.69
N PRO A 270 -17.14 -5.58 4.17
CA PRO A 270 -18.53 -5.88 4.50
C PRO A 270 -19.40 -6.18 3.27
N ILE A 271 -19.04 -5.67 2.08
CA ILE A 271 -19.77 -5.99 0.85
C ILE A 271 -19.50 -7.44 0.46
N THR A 272 -18.24 -7.91 0.57
CA THR A 272 -17.90 -9.32 0.34
C THR A 272 -18.71 -10.22 1.28
N MET A 273 -18.72 -9.91 2.59
CA MET A 273 -19.49 -10.67 3.59
C MET A 273 -21.00 -10.69 3.28
N LEU A 274 -21.56 -9.56 2.84
CA LEU A 274 -22.97 -9.47 2.48
C LEU A 274 -23.29 -10.33 1.25
N LEU A 275 -22.42 -10.34 0.25
CA LEU A 275 -22.59 -11.14 -0.95
C LEU A 275 -22.49 -12.63 -0.64
N GLU A 276 -21.51 -13.04 0.17
CA GLU A 276 -21.38 -14.43 0.66
C GLU A 276 -22.67 -14.88 1.34
N TYR A 277 -23.17 -14.08 2.29
CA TYR A 277 -24.42 -14.36 3.00
C TYR A 277 -25.64 -14.49 2.06
N ILE A 278 -25.79 -13.60 1.08
CA ILE A 278 -26.92 -13.63 0.13
C ILE A 278 -26.82 -14.83 -0.82
N MET A 279 -25.61 -15.17 -1.24
CA MET A 279 -25.36 -16.22 -2.23
C MET A 279 -25.27 -17.63 -1.61
N GLY A 280 -25.18 -17.72 -0.28
CA GLY A 280 -25.11 -18.99 0.44
C GLY A 280 -23.79 -19.74 0.21
N ILE A 281 -22.71 -18.99 -0.02
CA ILE A 281 -21.33 -19.46 -0.15
C ILE A 281 -20.51 -19.04 1.06
#